data_AF-A0A090V6G1-F1
#
_entry.id   AF-A0A090V6G1-F1
#
_cell.length_a   1.000
_cell.length_b   1.000
_cell.length_c   1.000
_cell.angle_alpha   90.00
_cell.angle_beta   90.00
_cell.angle_gamma   90.00
#
_symmetry.space_group_name_H-M   'P 1'
#
loop_
_entity.id
_entity.type
_entity.pdbx_description
1 polymer ?
#
loop_
_entity_poly.entity_id
_entity_poly.type
_entity_poly.pdbx_seq_one_letter_code
_entity_poly.pdbx_strand_id
1 'polypeptide(L)'
;MKKVFTTVVLAMALSACASSGSTNNAQKQAKYEELSQCDLNIDLPSQAPKNKRDFAEYLSTQARNAYADQFVIQKRIEILQMVGWNDSVADAIATCGANRKNKRKENASGVFEAMKAGTTSVDEKQALISAYSSWEAYITNQSALAKQDFDSKVGYYKNM
;
A
#
# COMPACT_ATOMS: atom_id res chain seq x y z
N MET A 1 18.32 67.54 -0.74
CA MET A 1 17.49 66.72 -1.66
C MET A 1 16.24 66.29 -0.92
N LYS A 2 15.06 66.58 -1.47
CA LYS A 2 13.76 66.49 -0.79
C LYS A 2 13.30 65.03 -0.63
N LYS A 3 12.87 64.68 0.58
CA LYS A 3 12.14 63.45 0.92
C LYS A 3 10.66 63.60 0.52
N VAL A 4 10.02 62.56 0.00
CA VAL A 4 8.61 62.23 0.30
C VAL A 4 8.40 60.71 0.14
N PHE A 5 7.79 60.12 1.16
CA PHE A 5 7.35 58.72 1.30
C PHE A 5 5.99 58.46 0.62
N THR A 6 5.58 57.18 0.57
CA THR A 6 4.21 56.65 0.34
C THR A 6 3.72 56.70 -1.13
N THR A 7 3.13 55.65 -1.73
CA THR A 7 2.01 54.84 -1.22
C THR A 7 1.87 53.50 -1.97
N VAL A 8 1.53 52.46 -1.22
CA VAL A 8 1.05 51.14 -1.69
C VAL A 8 -0.31 51.29 -2.38
N VAL A 9 -0.48 50.74 -3.58
CA VAL A 9 -1.75 50.14 -4.03
C VAL A 9 -1.41 48.90 -4.84
N LEU A 10 -1.29 47.77 -4.15
CA LEU A 10 -1.39 46.45 -4.77
C LEU A 10 -2.87 46.26 -5.10
N ALA A 11 -3.26 46.53 -6.33
CA ALA A 11 -4.59 46.22 -6.83
C ALA A 11 -4.74 44.70 -6.93
N MET A 12 -5.10 44.05 -5.82
CA MET A 12 -5.76 42.75 -5.88
C MET A 12 -7.15 42.98 -6.47
N ALA A 13 -7.25 42.88 -7.78
CA ALA A 13 -8.54 42.71 -8.44
C ALA A 13 -9.07 41.34 -8.01
N LEU A 14 -9.96 41.35 -7.01
CA LEU A 14 -10.85 40.24 -6.71
C LEU A 14 -11.82 40.09 -7.89
N SER A 15 -11.46 39.28 -8.88
CA SER A 15 -12.40 38.74 -9.86
C SER A 15 -13.17 37.58 -9.23
N ALA A 16 -14.03 37.90 -8.27
CA ALA A 16 -15.14 37.03 -7.92
C ALA A 16 -16.26 37.20 -8.97
N CYS A 17 -16.84 36.07 -9.37
CA CYS A 17 -18.06 35.93 -10.19
C CYS A 17 -17.91 35.96 -11.72
N ALA A 18 -17.25 34.94 -12.30
CA ALA A 18 -17.70 34.28 -13.55
C ALA A 18 -16.74 33.13 -13.92
N SER A 19 -17.00 31.90 -13.47
CA SER A 19 -16.60 30.62 -14.13
C SER A 19 -16.87 29.39 -13.25
N SER A 20 -18.11 29.19 -12.80
CA SER A 20 -18.50 28.00 -12.01
C SER A 20 -18.67 26.71 -12.84
N GLY A 21 -17.97 26.56 -13.97
CA GLY A 21 -18.04 25.38 -14.85
C GLY A 21 -16.68 24.79 -15.24
N SER A 22 -15.67 25.62 -15.49
CA SER A 22 -14.34 25.17 -15.93
C SER A 22 -13.44 24.72 -14.77
N THR A 23 -13.46 25.45 -13.65
CA THR A 23 -12.62 25.19 -12.48
C THR A 23 -13.01 23.89 -11.76
N ASN A 24 -14.31 23.56 -11.75
CA ASN A 24 -14.84 22.34 -11.13
C ASN A 24 -14.42 21.08 -11.93
N ASN A 25 -14.38 21.18 -13.26
CA ASN A 25 -13.92 20.10 -14.13
C ASN A 25 -12.40 19.89 -14.04
N ALA A 26 -11.61 20.96 -13.95
CA ALA A 26 -10.16 20.85 -13.77
C ALA A 26 -9.78 20.21 -12.43
N GLN A 27 -10.45 20.58 -11.34
CA GLN A 27 -10.24 19.97 -10.02
C GLN A 27 -10.65 18.50 -9.98
N LYS A 28 -11.79 18.17 -10.61
CA LYS A 28 -12.25 16.79 -10.75
C LYS A 28 -11.26 15.93 -11.54
N GLN A 29 -10.74 16.45 -12.66
CA GLN A 29 -9.76 15.75 -13.47
C GLN A 29 -8.44 15.52 -12.71
N ALA A 30 -7.96 16.52 -11.97
CA ALA A 30 -6.78 16.36 -11.13
C ALA A 30 -6.97 15.28 -10.05
N LYS A 31 -8.18 15.20 -9.46
CA LYS A 31 -8.53 14.14 -8.51
C LYS A 31 -8.58 12.77 -9.16
N TYR A 32 -9.12 12.64 -10.36
CA TYR A 32 -9.10 11.39 -11.11
C TYR A 32 -7.67 10.93 -11.40
N GLU A 33 -6.79 11.85 -11.78
CA GLU A 33 -5.38 11.55 -12.04
C GLU A 33 -4.67 11.06 -10.76
N GLU A 34 -4.84 11.78 -9.64
CA GLU A 34 -4.31 11.38 -8.32
C GLU A 34 -4.79 9.99 -7.91
N LEU A 35 -6.09 9.71 -8.04
CA LEU A 35 -6.68 8.43 -7.64
C LEU A 35 -6.20 7.27 -8.51
N SER A 36 -5.94 7.52 -9.80
CA SER A 36 -5.50 6.53 -10.78
C SER A 36 -4.02 6.18 -10.67
N GLN A 37 -3.22 6.99 -9.98
CA GLN A 37 -1.79 6.74 -9.82
C GLN A 37 -1.54 5.47 -9.00
N CYS A 38 -0.68 4.59 -9.49
CA CYS A 38 -0.24 3.42 -8.75
C CYS A 38 1.25 3.50 -8.45
N ASP A 39 1.59 3.60 -7.16
CA ASP A 39 2.95 3.39 -6.71
C ASP A 39 3.19 1.89 -6.52
N LEU A 40 4.17 1.32 -7.21
CA LEU A 40 4.58 -0.07 -7.07
C LEU A 40 5.96 -0.20 -6.41
N ASN A 41 6.54 0.90 -5.95
CA ASN A 41 7.77 0.88 -5.17
C ASN A 41 7.47 0.39 -3.76
N ILE A 42 7.32 -0.92 -3.63
CA ILE A 42 7.22 -1.60 -2.35
C ILE A 42 8.63 -1.92 -1.91
N ASP A 43 9.10 -1.22 -0.88
CA ASP A 43 10.42 -1.41 -0.32
C ASP A 43 10.68 -2.88 0.03
N LEU A 44 11.79 -3.38 -0.50
CA LEU A 44 12.39 -4.61 -0.02
C LEU A 44 12.97 -4.36 1.37
N PRO A 45 12.99 -5.37 2.25
CA PRO A 45 13.64 -5.23 3.54
C PRO A 45 15.12 -4.88 3.31
N SER A 46 15.61 -3.87 4.03
CA SER A 46 17.00 -3.39 3.93
C SER A 46 18.03 -4.47 4.25
N GLN A 47 17.61 -5.50 4.98
CA GLN A 47 18.38 -6.71 5.22
C GLN A 47 17.48 -7.93 5.03
N ALA A 48 17.98 -8.93 4.32
CA ALA A 48 17.31 -10.22 4.24
C ALA A 48 17.26 -10.87 5.65
N PRO A 49 16.15 -11.51 6.02
CA PRO A 49 16.06 -12.33 7.23
C PRO A 49 17.18 -13.35 7.31
N LYS A 50 17.81 -13.49 8.49
CA LYS A 50 18.95 -14.41 8.69
C LYS A 50 18.59 -15.63 9.53
N ASN A 51 17.45 -15.58 10.22
CA ASN A 51 17.01 -16.62 11.13
C ASN A 51 15.46 -16.66 11.19
N LYS A 52 14.92 -17.68 11.84
CA LYS A 52 13.46 -17.89 11.99
C LYS A 52 12.71 -16.70 12.58
N ARG A 53 13.31 -16.00 13.55
CA ARG A 53 12.71 -14.84 14.19
C ARG A 53 12.63 -13.66 13.23
N ASP A 54 13.73 -13.36 12.53
CA ASP A 54 13.76 -12.30 11.53
C ASP A 54 12.74 -12.58 10.41
N PHE A 55 12.62 -13.84 9.97
CA PHE A 55 11.68 -14.19 8.91
C PHE A 55 10.22 -14.08 9.37
N ALA A 56 9.91 -14.52 10.60
CA ALA A 56 8.58 -14.34 11.19
C ALA A 56 8.22 -12.84 11.33
N GLU A 57 9.17 -12.00 11.74
CA GLU A 57 8.99 -10.55 11.84
C GLU A 57 8.82 -9.91 10.45
N TYR A 58 9.55 -10.38 9.45
CA TYR A 58 9.40 -9.99 8.05
C TYR A 58 7.99 -10.30 7.53
N LEU A 59 7.50 -11.54 7.66
CA LEU A 59 6.14 -11.91 7.21
C LEU A 59 5.07 -11.08 7.93
N SER A 60 5.23 -10.88 9.25
CA SER A 60 4.32 -10.06 10.06
C SER A 60 4.29 -8.59 9.64
N THR A 61 5.43 -8.06 9.15
CA THR A 61 5.53 -6.70 8.64
C THR A 61 4.88 -6.60 7.27
N GLN A 62 5.14 -7.54 6.37
CA GLN A 62 4.48 -7.56 5.06
C GLN A 62 2.97 -7.75 5.17
N ALA A 63 2.50 -8.56 6.13
CA ALA A 63 1.07 -8.72 6.45
C ALA A 63 0.41 -7.40 6.88
N ARG A 64 1.08 -6.63 7.74
CA ARG A 64 0.61 -5.29 8.16
C ARG A 64 0.59 -4.30 7.00
N ASN A 65 1.63 -4.30 6.17
CA ASN A 65 1.71 -3.41 5.02
C ASN A 65 0.66 -3.73 3.95
N ALA A 66 0.35 -5.01 3.73
CA ALA A 66 -0.73 -5.41 2.84
C ALA A 66 -2.12 -4.96 3.36
N TYR A 67 -2.33 -5.00 4.67
CA TYR A 67 -3.55 -4.45 5.28
C TYR A 67 -3.65 -2.93 5.09
N ALA A 68 -2.53 -2.22 5.26
CA ALA A 68 -2.47 -0.78 4.98
C ALA A 68 -2.77 -0.47 3.50
N ASP A 69 -2.26 -1.27 2.56
CA ASP A 69 -2.60 -1.12 1.15
C ASP A 69 -4.10 -1.29 0.90
N GLN A 70 -4.72 -2.33 1.46
CA GLN A 70 -6.17 -2.55 1.32
C GLN A 70 -6.96 -1.34 1.85
N PHE A 71 -6.55 -0.80 2.98
CA PHE A 71 -7.15 0.42 3.54
C PHE A 71 -7.02 1.62 2.60
N VAL A 72 -5.84 1.87 2.03
CA VAL A 72 -5.62 2.96 1.07
C VAL A 72 -6.47 2.79 -0.19
N ILE A 73 -6.55 1.56 -0.74
CA ILE A 73 -7.41 1.25 -1.88
C ILE A 73 -8.88 1.52 -1.56
N GLN A 74 -9.36 1.07 -0.40
CA GLN A 74 -10.72 1.34 0.05
C GLN A 74 -10.99 2.85 0.17
N LYS A 75 -10.06 3.60 0.76
CA LYS A 75 -10.19 5.06 0.89
C LYS A 75 -10.20 5.77 -0.46
N ARG A 76 -9.44 5.30 -1.44
CA ARG A 76 -9.48 5.84 -2.81
C ARG A 76 -10.82 5.61 -3.49
N ILE A 77 -11.43 4.44 -3.30
CA ILE A 77 -12.80 4.16 -3.78
C ILE A 77 -13.82 5.07 -3.10
N GLU A 78 -13.74 5.27 -1.79
CA GLU A 78 -14.61 6.21 -1.06
C GLU A 78 -14.46 7.65 -1.59
N ILE A 79 -13.23 8.10 -1.86
CA ILE A 79 -12.98 9.42 -2.45
C ILE A 79 -13.57 9.50 -3.87
N LEU A 80 -13.41 8.46 -4.69
CA LEU A 80 -14.01 8.41 -6.02
C LEU A 80 -15.53 8.56 -5.97
N GLN A 81 -16.20 7.91 -5.00
CA GLN A 81 -17.64 8.05 -4.80
C GLN A 81 -18.05 9.50 -4.47
N MET A 82 -17.22 10.23 -3.70
CA MET A 82 -17.48 11.63 -3.36
C MET A 82 -17.21 12.59 -4.53
N VAL A 83 -16.18 12.35 -5.33
CA VAL A 83 -15.82 13.19 -6.50
C VAL A 83 -16.77 12.94 -7.69
N GLY A 84 -17.34 11.75 -7.77
CA GLY A 84 -18.18 11.27 -8.85
C GLY A 84 -17.59 10.02 -9.47
N TRP A 85 -18.42 9.00 -9.62
CA TRP A 85 -17.98 7.70 -10.13
C TRP A 85 -17.42 7.81 -11.56
N ASN A 86 -16.33 7.08 -11.81
CA ASN A 86 -15.73 6.89 -13.12
C ASN A 86 -15.16 5.47 -13.18
N ASP A 87 -15.67 4.66 -14.12
CA ASP A 87 -15.30 3.24 -14.21
C ASP A 87 -13.81 3.03 -14.49
N SER A 88 -13.19 3.87 -15.32
CA SER A 88 -11.77 3.77 -15.63
C SER A 88 -10.89 4.09 -14.42
N VAL A 89 -11.28 5.06 -13.58
CA VAL A 89 -10.57 5.38 -12.34
C VAL A 89 -10.78 4.27 -11.30
N ALA A 90 -11.99 3.73 -11.20
CA ALA A 90 -12.30 2.60 -10.32
C ALA A 90 -11.46 1.37 -10.68
N ASP A 91 -11.36 1.04 -11.96
CA ASP A 91 -10.54 -0.05 -12.48
C ASP A 91 -9.04 0.18 -12.22
N ALA A 92 -8.56 1.41 -12.42
CA ALA A 92 -7.17 1.78 -12.10
C ALA A 92 -6.86 1.57 -10.61
N ILE A 93 -7.77 1.96 -9.72
CA ILE A 93 -7.63 1.74 -8.26
C ILE A 93 -7.60 0.23 -7.96
N ALA A 94 -8.55 -0.54 -8.49
CA ALA A 94 -8.64 -1.98 -8.24
C ALA A 94 -7.40 -2.72 -8.76
N THR A 95 -6.97 -2.41 -9.99
CA THR A 95 -5.77 -2.93 -10.63
C THR A 95 -4.52 -2.59 -9.81
N CYS A 96 -4.42 -1.36 -9.29
CA CYS A 96 -3.31 -1.00 -8.42
C CYS A 96 -3.26 -1.85 -7.15
N GLY A 97 -4.40 -2.08 -6.50
CA GLY A 97 -4.49 -2.95 -5.33
C GLY A 97 -4.03 -4.37 -5.62
N ALA A 98 -4.45 -4.94 -6.76
CA ALA A 98 -4.01 -6.26 -7.20
C ALA A 98 -2.49 -6.30 -7.50
N ASN A 99 -1.96 -5.29 -8.20
CA ASN A 99 -0.53 -5.22 -8.53
C ASN A 99 0.35 -5.08 -7.28
N ARG A 100 -0.04 -4.26 -6.31
CA ARG A 100 0.68 -4.13 -5.03
C ARG A 100 0.67 -5.44 -4.25
N LYS A 101 -0.48 -6.12 -4.19
CA LYS A 101 -0.58 -7.46 -3.57
C LYS A 101 0.37 -8.46 -4.24
N ASN A 102 0.34 -8.54 -5.56
CA ASN A 102 1.21 -9.44 -6.32
C ASN A 102 2.69 -9.11 -6.11
N LYS A 103 3.06 -7.82 -6.09
CA LYS A 103 4.44 -7.41 -5.86
C LYS A 103 4.95 -7.79 -4.47
N ARG A 104 4.11 -7.69 -3.43
CA ARG A 104 4.46 -8.19 -2.09
C ARG A 104 4.71 -9.69 -2.08
N LYS A 105 3.85 -10.46 -2.77
CA LYS A 105 4.02 -11.92 -2.90
C LYS A 105 5.31 -12.27 -3.61
N GLU A 106 5.61 -11.61 -4.72
CA GLU A 106 6.87 -11.78 -5.47
C GLU A 106 8.09 -11.53 -4.57
N ASN A 107 8.11 -10.39 -3.86
CA ASN A 107 9.20 -10.04 -2.96
C ASN A 107 9.36 -11.08 -1.82
N ALA A 108 8.25 -11.50 -1.20
CA ALA A 108 8.27 -12.47 -0.11
C ALA A 108 8.66 -13.87 -0.55
N SER A 109 8.27 -14.28 -1.77
CA SER A 109 8.64 -15.58 -2.34
C SER A 109 10.14 -15.72 -2.49
N GLY A 110 10.84 -14.67 -2.94
CA GLY A 110 12.31 -14.68 -3.04
C GLY A 110 12.98 -14.86 -1.68
N VAL A 111 12.49 -14.15 -0.66
CA VAL A 111 13.00 -14.28 0.71
C VAL A 111 12.72 -15.66 1.30
N PHE A 112 11.52 -16.20 1.05
CA PHE A 112 11.12 -17.54 1.50
C PHE A 112 12.00 -18.64 0.92
N GLU A 113 12.23 -18.65 -0.40
CA GLU A 113 13.05 -19.68 -1.04
C GLU A 113 14.51 -19.63 -0.55
N ALA A 114 15.05 -18.43 -0.30
CA ALA A 114 16.38 -18.27 0.30
C ALA A 114 16.45 -18.86 1.72
N MET A 115 15.46 -18.54 2.57
CA MET A 115 15.36 -19.12 3.93
C MET A 115 15.23 -20.66 3.87
N LYS A 116 14.35 -21.16 3.00
CA LYS A 116 14.06 -22.59 2.85
C LYS A 116 15.26 -23.39 2.37
N ALA A 117 16.09 -22.83 1.48
CA ALA A 117 17.34 -23.43 1.05
C ALA A 117 18.36 -23.53 2.20
N GLY A 118 18.37 -22.55 3.11
CA GLY A 118 19.25 -22.53 4.29
C GLY A 118 18.79 -23.42 5.45
N THR A 119 17.51 -23.77 5.53
CA THR A 119 16.97 -24.62 6.60
C THR A 119 17.28 -26.10 6.35
N THR A 120 18.04 -26.73 7.25
CA THR A 120 18.44 -28.14 7.16
C THR A 120 17.48 -29.07 7.90
N SER A 121 16.96 -28.64 9.05
CA SER A 121 16.00 -29.41 9.85
C SER A 121 14.69 -29.62 9.07
N VAL A 122 14.24 -30.88 8.99
CA VAL A 122 12.99 -31.24 8.28
C VAL A 122 11.79 -30.60 8.95
N ASP A 123 11.72 -30.67 10.29
CA ASP A 123 10.61 -30.10 11.06
C ASP A 123 10.57 -28.57 10.94
N GLU A 124 11.73 -27.92 11.03
CA GLU A 124 11.83 -26.46 10.86
C GLU A 124 11.43 -26.06 9.44
N LYS A 125 11.86 -26.82 8.43
CA LYS A 125 11.49 -26.56 7.02
C LYS A 125 9.99 -26.68 6.81
N GLN A 126 9.35 -27.68 7.41
CA GLN A 126 7.90 -27.84 7.33
C GLN A 126 7.15 -26.69 8.01
N ALA A 127 7.64 -26.22 9.16
CA ALA A 127 7.07 -25.08 9.86
C ALA A 127 7.27 -23.77 9.08
N LEU A 128 8.44 -23.56 8.48
CA LEU A 128 8.73 -22.44 7.58
C LEU A 128 7.76 -22.40 6.40
N ILE A 129 7.57 -23.53 5.72
CA ILE A 129 6.62 -23.66 4.61
C ILE A 129 5.21 -23.33 5.09
N SER A 130 4.80 -23.87 6.24
CA SER A 130 3.46 -23.62 6.79
C SER A 130 3.23 -22.15 7.15
N ALA A 131 4.23 -21.47 7.71
CA ALA A 131 4.19 -20.05 8.02
C ALA A 131 4.09 -19.20 6.74
N TYR A 132 4.86 -19.53 5.71
CA TYR A 132 4.80 -18.82 4.43
C TYR A 132 3.48 -19.06 3.68
N SER A 133 3.00 -20.29 3.59
CA SER A 133 1.75 -20.61 2.89
C SER A 133 0.51 -20.00 3.57
N SER A 134 0.46 -19.99 4.91
CA SER A 134 -0.62 -19.30 5.64
C SER A 134 -0.54 -17.77 5.47
N TRP A 135 0.66 -17.20 5.42
CA TRP A 135 0.86 -15.80 5.05
C TRP A 135 0.31 -15.51 3.65
N GLU A 136 0.66 -16.31 2.62
CA GLU A 136 0.14 -16.12 1.26
C GLU A 136 -1.38 -16.21 1.19
N ALA A 137 -1.98 -17.13 1.94
CA ALA A 137 -3.43 -17.27 2.05
C ALA A 137 -4.06 -16.01 2.65
N TYR A 138 -3.48 -15.48 3.73
CA TYR A 138 -3.92 -14.23 4.35
C TYR A 138 -3.78 -13.02 3.41
N ILE A 139 -2.67 -12.88 2.69
CA ILE A 139 -2.48 -11.79 1.71
C ILE A 139 -3.48 -11.89 0.56
N THR A 140 -3.82 -13.10 0.14
CA THR A 140 -4.84 -13.34 -0.89
C THR A 140 -6.22 -12.88 -0.40
N ASN A 141 -6.58 -13.30 0.82
CA ASN A 141 -7.88 -13.03 1.44
C ASN A 141 -7.71 -12.65 2.94
N GLN A 142 -7.80 -11.35 3.24
CA GLN A 142 -7.55 -10.79 4.57
C GLN A 142 -8.74 -10.94 5.54
N SER A 143 -9.27 -12.16 5.61
CA SER A 143 -10.32 -12.54 6.56
C SER A 143 -9.76 -12.76 7.97
N ALA A 144 -10.62 -12.64 8.99
CA ALA A 144 -10.24 -12.93 10.38
C ALA A 144 -9.72 -14.36 10.59
N LEU A 145 -10.33 -15.35 9.91
CA LEU A 145 -9.89 -16.74 9.97
C LEU A 145 -8.51 -16.93 9.35
N ALA A 146 -8.25 -16.35 8.18
CA ALA A 146 -6.94 -16.41 7.55
C ALA A 146 -5.87 -15.69 8.39
N LYS A 147 -6.23 -14.58 9.05
CA LYS A 147 -5.35 -13.87 9.98
C LYS A 147 -4.97 -14.74 11.19
N GLN A 148 -5.96 -15.42 11.78
CA GLN A 148 -5.74 -16.31 12.92
C GLN A 148 -4.83 -17.50 12.55
N ASP A 149 -5.07 -18.13 11.39
CA ASP A 149 -4.21 -19.21 10.90
C ASP A 149 -2.78 -18.71 10.66
N PHE A 150 -2.62 -17.58 9.97
CA PHE A 150 -1.32 -16.95 9.78
C PHE A 150 -0.59 -16.68 11.11
N ASP A 151 -1.25 -16.04 12.06
CA ASP A 151 -0.67 -15.71 13.37
C ASP A 151 -0.23 -16.96 14.14
N SER A 152 -1.03 -18.03 14.06
CA SER A 152 -0.71 -19.31 14.69
C SER A 152 0.52 -19.95 14.06
N LYS A 153 0.56 -20.07 12.72
CA LYS A 153 1.67 -20.73 12.01
C LYS A 153 2.97 -19.94 12.09
N VAL A 154 2.91 -18.62 11.95
CA VAL A 154 4.10 -17.75 12.07
C VAL A 154 4.61 -17.74 13.51
N GLY A 155 3.71 -17.76 14.49
CA GLY A 155 4.05 -17.87 15.90
C GLY A 155 4.71 -19.20 16.26
N TYR A 156 4.19 -20.30 15.71
CA TYR A 156 4.82 -21.62 15.87
C TYR A 156 6.23 -21.64 15.28
N TYR A 157 6.40 -21.26 14.01
CA TYR A 157 7.71 -21.22 13.35
C TYR A 157 8.74 -20.35 14.09
N LYS A 158 8.31 -19.20 14.61
CA LYS A 158 9.18 -18.28 15.38
C LYS A 158 9.76 -18.92 16.65
N ASN A 159 9.02 -19.83 17.30
CA ASN A 159 9.32 -20.35 18.64
C ASN A 159 9.77 -21.82 18.68
N MET A 160 9.86 -22.49 17.53
CA MET A 160 10.68 -23.71 17.39
C MET A 160 12.15 -23.37 17.62
#